data_AF-A0A6H5KBB8-F1
#
_entry.id   AF-A0A6H5KBB8-F1
#
_cell.length_a   1.000
_cell.length_b   1.000
_cell.length_c   1.000
_cell.angle_alpha   90.00
_cell.angle_beta   90.00
_cell.angle_gamma   90.00
#
_symmetry.space_group_name_H-M   'P 1'
#
loop_
_entity.id
_entity.type
_entity.pdbx_description
1 polymer ?
#
loop_
_entity_poly.entity_id
_entity_poly.type
_entity_poly.pdbx_seq_one_letter_code
_entity_poly.pdbx_strand_id
1 'polypeptide(L)'
;MKKKKVVKDSLEEVSDELASKPVALGCPKTGKELVCYAERIAVVGGERYLVAFPKDPAVAIAFDENGEVSPVPNDDPIMDELFPLAEACVADLGPGVTLLRTPTTLTVQGLNELVEEAKDMEAEGGDSEGGEEKQEVGEAEEDDDDDEEDADEVELLGEFLLEGEEFLIVRFLEPILILAKEHTPGKYFLIDEEEEQDAIPVVDEMLCGDATI
;
A
#
# COMPACT_ATOMS: atom_id res chain seq x y z
N MET A 1 -39.90 24.88 -9.39
CA MET A 1 -38.68 24.55 -8.62
C MET A 1 -38.54 23.03 -8.59
N LYS A 2 -37.57 22.46 -9.31
CA LYS A 2 -37.31 21.01 -9.27
C LYS A 2 -36.60 20.72 -7.95
N LYS A 3 -37.20 19.89 -7.08
CA LYS A 3 -36.52 19.39 -5.88
C LYS A 3 -35.31 18.59 -6.34
N LYS A 4 -34.08 19.06 -6.06
CA LYS A 4 -32.90 18.19 -6.17
C LYS A 4 -33.13 17.04 -5.20
N LYS A 5 -33.26 15.83 -5.72
CA LYS A 5 -33.29 14.62 -4.91
C LYS A 5 -31.89 14.54 -4.28
N VAL A 6 -31.80 14.73 -2.97
CA VAL A 6 -30.54 14.48 -2.25
C VAL A 6 -30.27 13.00 -2.43
N VAL A 7 -29.22 12.67 -3.18
CA VAL A 7 -28.71 11.29 -3.23
C VAL A 7 -28.01 11.08 -1.90
N LYS A 8 -28.45 10.09 -1.14
CA LYS A 8 -27.79 9.73 0.12
C LYS A 8 -26.51 9.00 -0.26
N ASP A 9 -25.44 9.29 0.45
CA ASP A 9 -24.19 8.57 0.26
C ASP A 9 -24.33 7.11 0.70
N SER A 10 -23.64 6.20 0.01
CA SER A 10 -23.81 4.75 0.19
C SER A 10 -22.68 3.94 -0.42
N LEU A 11 -22.46 2.73 0.10
CA LEU A 11 -21.64 1.69 -0.53
C LEU A 11 -22.52 0.70 -1.30
N GLU A 12 -22.07 0.31 -2.49
CA GLU A 12 -22.66 -0.72 -3.34
C GLU A 12 -21.61 -1.81 -3.60
N GLU A 13 -22.06 -3.06 -3.79
CA GLU A 13 -21.18 -4.14 -4.24
C GLU A 13 -20.74 -3.93 -5.69
N VAL A 14 -19.49 -4.29 -5.98
CA VAL A 14 -19.01 -4.40 -7.36
C VAL A 14 -19.61 -5.65 -8.02
N SER A 15 -19.74 -5.65 -9.34
CA SER A 15 -20.19 -6.85 -10.06
C SER A 15 -19.17 -7.99 -9.95
N ASP A 16 -19.62 -9.25 -9.98
CA ASP A 16 -18.74 -10.44 -9.97
C ASP A 16 -17.63 -10.37 -11.03
N GLU A 17 -17.95 -9.86 -12.23
CA GLU A 17 -16.96 -9.72 -13.31
C GLU A 17 -15.82 -8.77 -12.93
N LEU A 18 -16.14 -7.69 -12.21
CA LEU A 18 -15.17 -6.67 -11.78
C LEU A 18 -14.38 -7.13 -10.55
N ALA A 19 -15.02 -7.84 -9.61
CA ALA A 19 -14.37 -8.41 -8.44
C ALA A 19 -13.41 -9.58 -8.78
N SER A 20 -13.71 -10.34 -9.85
CA SER A 20 -12.97 -11.56 -10.19
C SER A 20 -11.57 -11.37 -10.76
N LYS A 21 -11.15 -10.14 -11.06
CA LYS A 21 -9.88 -9.86 -11.74
C LYS A 21 -9.31 -8.49 -11.36
N PRO A 22 -7.98 -8.31 -11.43
CA PRO A 22 -7.38 -6.99 -11.31
C PRO A 22 -7.90 -6.03 -12.39
N VAL A 23 -8.04 -4.76 -12.02
CA VAL A 23 -8.44 -3.66 -12.88
C VAL A 23 -7.30 -2.64 -12.97
N ALA A 24 -6.98 -2.20 -14.19
CA ALA A 24 -6.02 -1.11 -14.40
C ALA A 24 -6.74 0.24 -14.26
N LEU A 25 -6.27 1.06 -13.34
CA LEU A 25 -6.72 2.43 -13.11
C LEU A 25 -5.76 3.38 -13.80
N GLY A 26 -6.23 4.08 -14.83
CA GLY A 26 -5.40 5.03 -15.56
C GLY A 26 -5.21 6.33 -14.77
N CYS A 27 -4.04 6.94 -14.83
CA CYS A 27 -3.79 8.27 -14.29
C CYS A 27 -3.76 9.32 -15.41
N PRO A 28 -4.74 10.25 -15.47
CA PRO A 28 -4.72 11.31 -16.46
C PRO A 28 -3.50 12.25 -16.34
N LYS A 29 -2.97 12.44 -15.12
CA LYS A 29 -1.82 13.34 -14.84
C LYS A 29 -0.50 12.77 -15.38
N THR A 30 -0.23 11.50 -15.11
CA THR A 30 1.07 10.87 -15.40
C THR A 30 1.07 9.98 -16.63
N GLY A 31 -0.11 9.59 -17.13
CA GLY A 31 -0.25 8.60 -18.20
C GLY A 31 0.12 7.17 -17.79
N LYS A 32 0.47 6.95 -16.52
CA LYS A 32 0.76 5.63 -15.93
C LYS A 32 -0.54 4.97 -15.46
N GLU A 33 -0.45 3.69 -15.12
CA GLU A 33 -1.56 2.91 -14.58
C GLU A 33 -1.21 2.35 -13.20
N LEU A 34 -2.22 2.17 -12.36
CA LEU A 34 -2.16 1.45 -11.11
C LEU A 34 -3.08 0.23 -11.21
N VAL A 35 -2.54 -0.96 -11.00
CA VAL A 35 -3.33 -2.19 -11.02
C VAL A 35 -3.89 -2.44 -9.61
N CYS A 36 -5.21 -2.60 -9.51
CA CYS A 36 -5.92 -2.74 -8.25
C CYS A 36 -6.90 -3.91 -8.26
N TYR A 37 -7.32 -4.34 -7.08
CA TYR A 37 -8.52 -5.13 -6.88
C TYR A 37 -9.70 -4.22 -6.53
N ALA A 38 -10.81 -4.41 -7.24
CA ALA A 38 -12.05 -3.68 -7.01
C ALA A 38 -12.79 -4.24 -5.79
N GLU A 39 -13.13 -3.38 -4.83
CA GLU A 39 -13.79 -3.82 -3.59
C GLU A 39 -15.27 -3.38 -3.53
N ARG A 40 -15.54 -2.09 -3.71
CA ARG A 40 -16.90 -1.52 -3.63
C ARG A 40 -17.10 -0.41 -4.65
N ILE A 41 -18.34 -0.01 -4.86
CA ILE A 41 -18.68 1.27 -5.49
C ILE A 41 -19.21 2.20 -4.41
N ALA A 42 -18.53 3.31 -4.15
CA ALA A 42 -19.01 4.35 -3.27
C ALA A 42 -19.81 5.39 -4.05
N VAL A 43 -20.93 5.84 -3.49
CA VAL A 43 -21.71 6.97 -3.99
C VAL A 43 -21.54 8.12 -3.02
N VAL A 44 -20.87 9.20 -3.44
CA VAL A 44 -20.62 10.40 -2.61
C VAL A 44 -21.12 11.62 -3.36
N GLY A 45 -22.05 12.37 -2.78
CA GLY A 45 -22.62 13.57 -3.41
C GLY A 45 -23.39 13.28 -4.71
N GLY A 46 -23.73 12.01 -4.98
CA GLY A 46 -24.33 11.54 -6.23
C GLY A 46 -23.33 11.12 -7.31
N GLU A 47 -22.04 11.25 -7.06
CA GLU A 47 -20.96 10.75 -7.91
C GLU A 47 -20.60 9.31 -7.52
N ARG A 48 -20.26 8.47 -8.50
CA ARG A 48 -19.91 7.06 -8.29
C ARG A 48 -18.40 6.87 -8.40
N TYR A 49 -17.81 6.28 -7.37
CA TYR A 49 -16.38 5.99 -7.27
C TYR A 49 -16.20 4.49 -7.13
N LEU A 50 -15.32 3.92 -7.95
CA LEU A 50 -14.76 2.61 -7.67
C LEU A 50 -13.80 2.75 -6.49
N VAL A 51 -14.06 1.99 -5.44
CA VAL A 51 -13.17 1.79 -4.30
C VAL A 51 -12.32 0.58 -4.60
N ALA A 52 -11.01 0.75 -4.59
CA ALA A 52 -10.06 -0.28 -4.97
C ALA A 52 -8.79 -0.23 -4.10
N PHE A 53 -8.08 -1.34 -4.04
CA PHE A 53 -6.80 -1.46 -3.33
C PHE A 53 -5.71 -1.91 -4.30
N PRO A 54 -4.48 -1.35 -4.22
CA PRO A 54 -3.36 -1.80 -5.04
C PRO A 54 -3.20 -3.34 -5.01
N LYS A 55 -2.97 -3.93 -6.17
CA LYS A 55 -2.71 -5.38 -6.29
C LYS A 55 -1.41 -5.74 -5.57
N ASP A 56 -0.39 -4.94 -5.82
CA ASP A 56 0.96 -5.13 -5.31
C ASP A 56 1.13 -4.21 -4.08
N PRO A 57 1.87 -4.63 -3.02
CA PRO A 57 2.03 -3.85 -1.81
C PRO A 57 2.52 -2.43 -2.07
N ALA A 58 1.87 -1.46 -1.43
CA ALA A 58 2.31 -0.09 -1.47
C ALA A 58 3.49 0.13 -0.53
N VAL A 59 4.45 0.92 -1.00
CA VAL A 59 5.66 1.25 -0.23
C VAL A 59 5.95 2.75 -0.36
N ALA A 60 6.71 3.27 0.58
CA ALA A 60 7.25 4.62 0.56
C ALA A 60 8.77 4.56 0.73
N ILE A 61 9.44 5.53 0.13
CA ILE A 61 10.79 5.90 0.55
C ILE A 61 10.59 6.97 1.62
N ALA A 62 11.19 6.77 2.78
CA ALA A 62 11.08 7.68 3.90
C ALA A 62 12.47 8.06 4.41
N PHE A 63 12.55 9.14 5.17
CA PHE A 63 13.76 9.53 5.90
C PHE A 63 13.40 9.71 7.37
N ASP A 64 14.39 9.50 8.24
CA ASP A 64 14.25 9.82 9.66
C ASP A 64 14.40 11.33 9.84
N GLU A 65 13.32 11.99 10.27
CA GLU A 65 13.34 13.36 10.77
C GLU A 65 13.17 13.33 12.29
N ASN A 66 14.28 13.36 13.03
CA ASN A 66 14.28 13.49 14.49
C ASN A 66 13.60 12.33 15.24
N GLY A 67 13.69 11.10 14.72
CA GLY A 67 13.06 9.90 15.26
C GLY A 67 11.64 9.66 14.72
N GLU A 68 11.19 10.47 13.76
CA GLU A 68 9.92 10.27 13.05
C GLU A 68 10.20 9.89 11.59
N VAL A 69 9.62 8.78 11.12
CA VAL A 69 9.76 8.32 9.74
C VAL A 69 8.83 9.13 8.84
N SER A 70 9.40 10.01 8.02
CA SER A 70 8.64 10.90 7.13
C SER A 70 8.71 10.43 5.67
N PRO A 71 7.57 10.18 5.00
CA PRO A 71 7.57 9.71 3.62
C PRO A 71 7.94 10.83 2.64
N VAL A 72 8.80 10.51 1.66
CA VAL A 72 9.11 11.38 0.54
C VAL A 72 7.95 11.30 -0.48
N PRO A 73 7.33 12.43 -0.86
CA PRO A 73 6.27 12.44 -1.86
C PRO A 73 6.72 11.83 -3.19
N ASN A 74 5.85 11.02 -3.81
CA ASN A 74 6.15 10.32 -5.05
C ASN A 74 6.46 11.26 -6.24
N ASP A 75 5.94 12.49 -6.21
CA ASP A 75 6.17 13.53 -7.21
C ASP A 75 7.29 14.51 -6.85
N ASP A 76 7.96 14.33 -5.70
CA ASP A 76 9.09 15.16 -5.33
C ASP A 76 10.26 14.98 -6.34
N PRO A 77 10.93 16.05 -6.77
CA PRO A 77 12.10 15.96 -7.64
C PRO A 77 13.22 15.04 -7.14
N ILE A 78 13.44 14.94 -5.82
CA ILE A 78 14.49 14.06 -5.25
C ILE A 78 14.19 12.58 -5.51
N MET A 79 12.93 12.22 -5.76
CA MET A 79 12.51 10.85 -6.06
C MET A 79 13.22 10.29 -7.31
N ASP A 80 13.61 11.14 -8.26
CA ASP A 80 14.38 10.70 -9.44
C ASP A 80 15.79 10.20 -9.09
N GLU A 81 16.35 10.66 -7.97
CA GLU A 81 17.66 10.26 -7.44
C GLU A 81 17.54 9.10 -6.45
N LEU A 82 16.47 9.07 -5.66
CA LEU A 82 16.19 8.00 -4.69
C LEU A 82 15.76 6.71 -5.37
N PHE A 83 14.93 6.78 -6.41
CA PHE A 83 14.29 5.61 -7.02
C PHE A 83 15.28 4.54 -7.50
N PRO A 84 16.39 4.86 -8.21
CA PRO A 84 17.35 3.84 -8.64
C PRO A 84 18.05 3.11 -7.47
N LEU A 85 18.26 3.79 -6.35
CA LEU A 85 18.85 3.19 -5.15
C LEU A 85 17.82 2.28 -4.47
N ALA A 86 16.60 2.77 -4.31
CA ALA A 86 15.52 2.00 -3.74
C ALA A 86 15.18 0.75 -4.58
N GLU A 87 15.21 0.87 -5.91
CA GLU A 87 15.02 -0.25 -6.84
C GLU A 87 16.08 -1.34 -6.62
N ALA A 88 17.35 -0.95 -6.41
CA ALA A 88 18.42 -1.89 -6.10
C ALA A 88 18.19 -2.60 -4.76
N CYS A 89 17.82 -1.87 -3.71
CA CYS A 89 17.50 -2.45 -2.40
C CYS A 89 16.31 -3.42 -2.47
N VAL A 90 15.25 -3.07 -3.21
CA VAL A 90 14.09 -3.94 -3.41
C VAL A 90 14.46 -5.19 -4.20
N ALA A 91 15.38 -5.10 -5.16
CA ALA A 91 15.85 -6.26 -5.92
C ALA A 91 16.63 -7.27 -5.03
N ASP A 92 17.26 -6.80 -3.95
CA ASP A 92 17.98 -7.65 -3.00
C ASP A 92 17.03 -8.48 -2.11
N LEU A 93 15.74 -8.13 -2.03
CA LEU A 93 14.74 -8.91 -1.29
C LEU A 93 14.55 -10.31 -1.86
N GLY A 94 14.65 -10.46 -3.19
CA GLY A 94 14.47 -11.76 -3.82
C GLY A 94 14.23 -11.69 -5.33
N PRO A 95 14.32 -12.85 -6.01
CA PRO A 95 14.07 -12.93 -7.44
C PRO A 95 12.61 -12.60 -7.78
N GLY A 96 12.39 -11.87 -8.87
CA GLY A 96 11.04 -11.56 -9.36
C GLY A 96 10.35 -10.39 -8.65
N VAL A 97 11.02 -9.77 -7.68
CA VAL A 97 10.55 -8.55 -7.02
C VAL A 97 10.99 -7.32 -7.82
N THR A 98 10.12 -6.32 -7.96
CA THR A 98 10.44 -5.07 -8.67
C THR A 98 9.71 -3.88 -8.08
N LEU A 99 10.45 -2.80 -7.83
CA LEU A 99 9.90 -1.52 -7.41
C LEU A 99 9.28 -0.80 -8.61
N LEU A 100 8.04 -0.34 -8.48
CA LEU A 100 7.29 0.36 -9.51
C LEU A 100 6.89 1.75 -9.02
N ARG A 101 7.23 2.77 -9.82
CA ARG A 101 6.74 4.14 -9.58
C ARG A 101 5.34 4.32 -10.18
N THR A 102 4.32 3.90 -9.45
CA THR A 102 2.92 4.03 -9.88
C THR A 102 2.42 5.49 -9.71
N PRO A 103 1.23 5.85 -10.22
CA PRO A 103 0.75 7.23 -10.21
C PRO A 103 0.66 7.92 -8.85
N THR A 104 0.25 7.21 -7.80
CA THR A 104 -0.05 7.79 -6.47
C THR A 104 0.94 7.35 -5.41
N THR A 105 1.48 6.14 -5.52
CA THR A 105 2.41 5.57 -4.54
C THR A 105 3.48 4.72 -5.24
N LEU A 106 4.52 4.30 -4.54
CA LEU A 106 5.39 3.24 -5.02
C LEU A 106 4.73 1.89 -4.71
N THR A 107 4.92 0.89 -5.57
CA THR A 107 4.49 -0.48 -5.27
C THR A 107 5.59 -1.47 -5.53
N VAL A 108 5.61 -2.57 -4.77
CA VAL A 108 6.59 -3.65 -4.98
C VAL A 108 5.88 -4.85 -5.58
N GLN A 109 6.02 -5.02 -6.89
CA GLN A 109 5.51 -6.19 -7.59
C GLN A 109 6.31 -7.43 -7.19
N GLY A 110 5.64 -8.58 -7.05
CA GLY A 110 6.27 -9.86 -6.72
C GLY A 110 6.50 -10.10 -5.23
N LEU A 111 6.31 -9.08 -4.38
CA LEU A 111 6.58 -9.21 -2.94
C LEU A 111 5.61 -10.16 -2.24
N ASN A 112 4.33 -10.13 -2.60
CA ASN A 112 3.34 -11.04 -2.02
C ASN A 112 3.66 -12.50 -2.37
N GLU A 113 4.02 -12.75 -3.63
CA GLU A 113 4.40 -14.08 -4.11
C GLU A 113 5.65 -14.59 -3.38
N LEU A 114 6.66 -13.75 -3.20
CA LEU A 114 7.87 -14.09 -2.44
C LEU A 114 7.55 -14.48 -0.98
N VAL A 115 6.66 -13.73 -0.33
CA VAL A 115 6.25 -13.99 1.06
C VAL A 115 5.46 -15.30 1.16
N GLU A 116 4.59 -15.61 0.20
CA GLU A 116 3.87 -16.89 0.16
C GLU A 116 4.82 -18.07 -0.05
N GLU A 117 5.78 -17.97 -0.98
CA GLU A 117 6.78 -19.01 -1.22
C GLU A 117 7.64 -19.30 0.03
N ALA A 118 8.02 -18.27 0.78
CA ALA A 118 8.77 -18.43 2.02
C ALA A 118 7.97 -19.21 3.09
N LYS A 119 6.68 -18.89 3.25
CA LYS A 119 5.78 -19.58 4.21
C LYS A 119 5.59 -21.05 3.88
N ASP A 120 5.45 -21.39 2.59
CA ASP A 120 5.31 -22.77 2.15
C ASP A 120 6.58 -23.60 2.45
N MET A 121 7.77 -23.01 2.32
CA MET A 121 9.03 -23.72 2.66
C MET A 121 9.17 -24.00 4.16
N GLU A 122 8.71 -23.08 5.02
CA GLU A 122 8.73 -23.29 6.47
C GLU A 122 7.75 -24.38 6.91
N ALA A 123 6.59 -24.48 6.26
CA ALA A 123 5.57 -25.49 6.56
C ALA A 123 5.99 -26.92 6.16
N GLU A 124 6.77 -27.07 5.08
CA GLU A 124 7.24 -28.36 4.58
C GLU A 124 8.55 -28.86 5.26
N GLY A 125 9.13 -28.06 6.17
CA GLY A 125 10.34 -28.38 6.93
C GLY A 125 10.12 -29.14 8.26
N GLY A 126 8.87 -29.49 8.58
CA GLY A 126 8.48 -30.11 9.85
C GLY A 126 8.66 -31.62 9.94
N ASP A 127 9.89 -32.13 9.89
CA ASP A 127 10.28 -33.36 10.61
C ASP A 127 11.81 -33.40 10.80
N SER A 128 12.27 -32.91 11.95
CA SER A 128 13.56 -33.31 12.50
C SER A 128 13.45 -33.36 14.02
N GLU A 129 13.05 -34.52 14.54
CA GLU A 129 13.38 -34.89 15.91
C GLU A 129 14.91 -34.90 16.10
N GLY A 130 15.42 -34.10 17.03
CA GLY A 130 16.70 -34.36 17.70
C GLY A 130 17.69 -33.21 17.72
N GLY A 131 18.02 -32.74 18.93
CA GLY A 131 19.27 -32.03 19.19
C GLY A 131 19.14 -30.84 20.14
N GLU A 132 19.08 -31.12 21.44
CA GLU A 132 19.42 -30.14 22.47
C GLU A 132 20.89 -29.73 22.32
N GLU A 133 21.16 -28.48 21.94
CA GLU A 133 22.33 -27.72 22.40
C GLU A 133 22.20 -26.24 22.03
N LYS A 134 21.49 -25.48 22.88
CA LYS A 134 21.56 -24.01 22.91
C LYS A 134 22.98 -23.62 23.32
N GLN A 135 23.82 -23.32 22.33
CA GLN A 135 25.11 -22.70 22.54
C GLN A 135 24.88 -21.20 22.83
N GLU A 136 25.24 -20.77 24.04
CA GLU A 136 25.31 -19.38 24.46
C GLU A 136 26.24 -18.60 23.51
N VAL A 137 25.70 -17.56 22.87
CA VAL A 137 26.48 -16.53 22.20
C VAL A 137 25.87 -15.17 22.53
N GLY A 138 26.60 -14.44 23.37
CA GLY A 138 26.63 -12.98 23.39
C GLY A 138 25.41 -12.27 23.97
N GLU A 139 25.52 -11.89 25.24
CA GLU A 139 24.82 -10.75 25.82
C GLU A 139 25.02 -9.52 24.89
N ALA A 140 24.06 -9.26 24.01
CA ALA A 140 23.78 -7.93 23.51
C ALA A 140 22.68 -7.40 24.42
N GLU A 141 22.97 -6.29 25.08
CA GLU A 141 22.08 -5.57 26.00
C GLU A 141 20.65 -5.59 25.45
N GLU A 142 19.75 -6.28 26.17
CA GLU A 142 18.32 -6.06 26.07
C GLU A 142 18.12 -4.62 26.59
N ASP A 143 18.07 -3.64 25.68
CA ASP A 143 17.41 -2.38 25.98
C ASP A 143 15.94 -2.71 26.18
N ASP A 144 15.64 -2.95 27.46
CA ASP A 144 14.34 -3.11 28.08
C ASP A 144 13.65 -1.73 28.07
N ASP A 145 13.29 -1.23 26.89
CA ASP A 145 12.30 -0.17 26.73
C ASP A 145 10.93 -0.82 26.58
N ASP A 146 10.27 -0.84 27.74
CA ASP A 146 8.89 -1.25 28.02
C ASP A 146 7.92 -0.24 27.37
N ASP A 147 7.81 -0.24 26.04
CA ASP A 147 6.72 0.41 25.29
C ASP A 147 5.82 -0.67 24.69
N GLU A 148 4.75 -1.00 25.40
CA GLU A 148 3.58 -1.69 24.85
C GLU A 148 2.77 -0.67 24.01
N GLU A 149 3.36 -0.04 22.98
CA GLU A 149 2.73 1.06 22.22
C GLU A 149 2.97 0.93 20.69
N ASP A 150 1.85 0.80 19.97
CA ASP A 150 1.65 0.78 18.51
C ASP A 150 2.20 -0.42 17.71
N ALA A 151 1.29 -1.24 17.17
CA ALA A 151 1.64 -2.14 16.08
C ALA A 151 2.12 -1.25 14.92
N ASP A 152 3.40 -1.39 14.52
CA ASP A 152 3.99 -0.57 13.46
C ASP A 152 3.05 -0.47 12.25
N GLU A 153 2.60 0.73 11.88
CA GLU A 153 1.73 0.93 10.69
C GLU A 153 2.44 0.53 9.38
N VAL A 154 3.76 0.34 9.46
CA VAL A 154 4.65 0.04 8.36
C VAL A 154 5.65 -1.07 8.68
N GLU A 155 6.10 -1.78 7.65
CA GLU A 155 7.15 -2.81 7.70
C GLU A 155 8.40 -2.30 6.98
N LEU A 156 9.58 -2.31 7.64
CA LEU A 156 10.84 -1.94 7.01
C LEU A 156 11.30 -3.03 6.02
N LEU A 157 11.45 -2.67 4.75
CA LEU A 157 11.96 -3.55 3.70
C LEU A 157 13.47 -3.40 3.49
N GLY A 158 14.04 -2.23 3.78
CA GLY A 158 15.46 -2.00 3.62
C GLY A 158 15.85 -0.54 3.79
N GLU A 159 17.14 -0.28 3.76
CA GLU A 159 17.74 1.03 3.96
C GLU A 159 18.83 1.32 2.92
N PHE A 160 19.04 2.60 2.61
CA PHE A 160 20.13 3.04 1.74
C PHE A 160 20.56 4.47 2.04
N LEU A 161 21.71 4.86 1.50
CA LEU A 161 22.31 6.18 1.69
C LEU A 161 22.29 6.99 0.38
N LEU A 162 21.88 8.26 0.46
CA LEU A 162 22.07 9.25 -0.60
C LEU A 162 22.74 10.50 0.00
N GLU A 163 23.87 10.91 -0.56
CA GLU A 163 24.66 12.08 -0.08
C GLU A 163 25.01 12.11 1.43
N GLY A 164 24.96 10.96 2.10
CA GLY A 164 25.23 10.83 3.53
C GLY A 164 23.98 10.89 4.42
N GLU A 165 22.79 11.01 3.83
CA GLU A 165 21.49 10.90 4.48
C GLU A 165 20.95 9.47 4.30
N GLU A 166 20.38 8.93 5.38
CA GLU A 166 19.77 7.59 5.43
C GLU A 166 18.31 7.65 5.01
N PHE A 167 17.94 6.74 4.11
CA PHE A 167 16.58 6.57 3.62
C PHE A 167 16.14 5.13 3.86
N LEU A 168 14.87 4.99 4.22
CA LEU A 168 14.20 3.74 4.50
C LEU A 168 13.22 3.42 3.37
N ILE A 169 13.08 2.15 3.03
CA ILE A 169 11.98 1.65 2.21
C ILE A 169 11.02 0.96 3.17
N VAL A 170 9.82 1.52 3.30
CA VAL A 170 8.80 1.01 4.22
C VAL A 170 7.58 0.57 3.43
N ARG A 171 6.99 -0.56 3.81
CA ARG A 171 5.74 -1.08 3.27
C ARG A 171 4.60 -0.69 4.20
N PHE A 172 3.50 -0.21 3.64
CA PHE A 172 2.28 0.00 4.42
C PHE A 172 1.64 -1.33 4.79
N LEU A 173 1.37 -1.55 6.08
CA LEU A 173 0.62 -2.72 6.55
C LEU A 173 -0.88 -2.54 6.32
N GLU A 174 -1.38 -1.32 6.44
CA GLU A 174 -2.75 -0.99 6.08
C GLU A 174 -2.90 -0.83 4.55
N PRO A 175 -3.95 -1.44 3.94
CA PRO A 175 -4.22 -1.28 2.53
C PRO A 175 -4.51 0.18 2.16
N ILE A 176 -3.79 0.72 1.18
CA ILE A 176 -4.06 2.08 0.68
C ILE A 176 -5.37 2.11 -0.11
N LEU A 177 -6.32 2.92 0.35
CA LEU A 177 -7.58 3.18 -0.33
C LEU A 177 -7.33 3.99 -1.62
N ILE A 178 -7.79 3.48 -2.75
CA ILE A 178 -7.74 4.18 -4.05
C ILE A 178 -9.15 4.41 -4.57
N LEU A 179 -9.42 5.64 -5.01
CA LEU A 179 -10.67 6.00 -5.68
C LEU A 179 -10.45 6.22 -7.17
N ALA A 180 -11.37 5.72 -7.98
CA ALA A 180 -11.38 5.93 -9.43
C ALA A 180 -12.79 6.15 -9.96
N LYS A 181 -12.93 6.93 -11.03
CA LYS A 181 -14.20 7.11 -11.75
C LYS A 181 -14.23 6.31 -13.03
N GLU A 182 -15.38 5.70 -13.31
CA GLU A 182 -15.64 5.10 -14.61
C GLU A 182 -15.87 6.20 -15.65
N HIS A 183 -15.01 6.27 -16.67
CA HIS A 183 -15.15 7.27 -17.74
C HIS A 183 -15.91 6.71 -18.94
N THR A 184 -15.69 5.44 -19.25
CA THR A 184 -16.45 4.63 -20.21
C THR A 184 -16.63 3.23 -19.64
N PRO A 185 -17.65 2.46 -20.06
CA PRO A 185 -17.89 1.12 -19.52
C PRO A 185 -16.61 0.27 -19.42
N GLY A 186 -16.23 -0.11 -18.20
CA GLY A 186 -15.05 -0.92 -17.87
C GLY A 186 -13.70 -0.19 -17.93
N LYS A 187 -13.67 1.14 -18.08
CA LYS A 187 -12.45 1.96 -18.01
C LYS A 187 -12.52 2.96 -16.87
N TYR A 188 -11.60 2.81 -15.94
CA TYR A 188 -11.51 3.61 -14.74
C TYR A 188 -10.28 4.50 -14.76
N PHE A 189 -10.43 5.71 -14.26
CA PHE A 189 -9.33 6.65 -14.09
C PHE A 189 -9.29 7.13 -12.64
N LEU A 190 -8.08 7.27 -12.11
CA LEU A 190 -7.86 7.93 -10.82
C LEU A 190 -8.49 9.32 -10.85
N ILE A 191 -9.11 9.68 -9.73
CA ILE A 191 -9.64 11.02 -9.51
C ILE A 191 -8.50 12.01 -9.26
N ASP A 192 -8.78 13.30 -9.31
CA ASP A 192 -7.79 14.29 -8.94
C ASP A 192 -7.73 14.53 -7.41
N GLU A 193 -6.71 15.27 -6.99
CA GLU A 193 -6.41 15.49 -5.57
C GLU A 193 -7.49 16.31 -4.85
N GLU A 194 -8.18 17.22 -5.56
CA GLU A 194 -9.29 17.99 -4.98
C GLU A 194 -10.48 17.05 -4.72
N GLU A 195 -10.77 16.16 -5.67
CA GLU A 195 -11.79 15.12 -5.49
C GLU A 195 -11.41 14.10 -4.41
N GLU A 196 -10.12 13.74 -4.28
CA GLU A 196 -9.62 12.84 -3.23
C GLU A 196 -9.85 13.43 -1.84
N GLN A 197 -9.48 14.70 -1.63
CA GLN A 197 -9.64 15.40 -0.35
C GLN A 197 -11.10 15.46 0.11
N ASP A 198 -12.05 15.54 -0.83
CA ASP A 198 -13.48 15.57 -0.53
C ASP A 198 -14.08 14.15 -0.37
N ALA A 199 -13.68 13.20 -1.21
CA ALA A 199 -14.33 11.89 -1.29
C ALA A 199 -13.71 10.85 -0.34
N ILE A 200 -12.38 10.80 -0.20
CA ILE A 200 -11.70 9.78 0.62
C ILE A 200 -12.22 9.79 2.06
N PRO A 201 -12.29 10.92 2.78
CA PRO A 201 -12.74 10.90 4.18
C PRO A 201 -14.17 10.37 4.33
N VAL A 202 -15.04 10.68 3.37
CA VAL A 202 -16.43 10.23 3.38
C VAL A 202 -16.55 8.73 3.07
N VAL A 203 -15.75 8.23 2.13
CA VAL A 203 -15.70 6.78 1.82
C VAL A 203 -15.08 6.01 2.97
N ASP A 204 -14.01 6.52 3.56
CA ASP A 204 -13.33 5.92 4.70
C ASP A 204 -14.28 5.80 5.91
N GLU A 205 -15.02 6.87 6.23
CA GLU A 205 -16.06 6.84 7.27
C GLU A 205 -17.12 5.76 6.98
N MET A 206 -17.50 5.52 5.72
CA MET A 206 -18.44 4.45 5.38
C MET A 206 -17.87 3.06 5.55
N LEU A 207 -16.59 2.86 5.27
CA LEU A 207 -15.91 1.56 5.38
C LEU A 207 -15.66 1.20 6.85
N CYS A 208 -15.27 2.18 7.66
CA CYS A 208 -14.97 2.03 9.08
C CYS A 208 -16.25 2.08 9.96
N GLY A 209 -17.30 2.76 9.49
CA GLY A 209 -18.52 3.06 10.24
C GLY A 209 -19.50 1.89 10.46
N ASP A 210 -19.27 0.71 9.88
CA ASP A 210 -20.04 -0.51 10.20
C ASP A 210 -19.60 -1.18 11.52
N ALA A 211 -18.71 -0.55 12.29
CA ALA A 211 -18.49 -0.85 13.69
C ALA A 211 -19.43 -0.02 14.60
N THR A 212 -20.61 -0.57 14.88
CA THR A 212 -21.51 -0.23 16.00
C THR A 212 -22.48 0.97 15.80
N ILE A 213 -23.77 0.68 15.59
CA ILE A 213 -24.88 1.05 16.53
C ILE A 213 -25.95 -0.05 16.53
#